data_AF-U7R6X3-F1
#
_entry.id   AF-U7R6X3-F1
#
_cell.length_a   1.000
_cell.length_b   1.000
_cell.length_c   1.000
_cell.angle_alpha   90.00
_cell.angle_beta   90.00
_cell.angle_gamma   90.00
#
_symmetry.space_group_name_H-M   'P 1'
#
loop_
_entity.id
_entity.type
_entity.pdbx_description
1 polymer ?
#
loop_
_entity_poly.entity_id
_entity_poly.type
_entity_poly.pdbx_seq_one_letter_code
_entity_poly.pdbx_strand_id
1 'polypeptide(L)'
;MPNVIYKENDFLKYHLLTHKKIREAPRISQNYFFEYYPNDESSPVYSSVYFCDFDLKRMDNNYNEIINYIKSTGYTVNNDDVWYIKGFETIYDDSFILSKSPVVGNEKKENCLGLTFAENVK
;
A
#
# COMPACT_ATOMS: atom_id res chain seq x y z
N MET A 1 -1.00 11.30 15.87
CA MET A 1 -1.74 12.29 15.02
C MET A 1 -2.75 11.58 14.12
N PRO A 2 -3.83 12.22 13.61
CA PRO A 2 -4.77 11.57 12.69
C PRO A 2 -4.14 11.33 11.32
N ASN A 3 -4.56 10.27 10.63
CA ASN A 3 -4.09 9.93 9.28
C ASN A 3 -4.39 11.06 8.29
N VAL A 4 -3.51 11.23 7.30
CA VAL A 4 -3.68 12.23 6.23
C VAL A 4 -4.03 11.50 4.94
N ILE A 5 -5.25 11.72 4.46
CA ILE A 5 -5.74 11.23 3.16
C ILE A 5 -5.59 12.35 2.12
N TYR A 6 -5.05 12.01 0.95
CA TYR A 6 -4.78 12.96 -0.13
C TYR A 6 -4.79 12.28 -1.50
N LYS A 7 -4.78 13.08 -2.57
CA LYS A 7 -4.74 12.62 -3.96
C LYS A 7 -3.43 13.01 -4.62
N GLU A 8 -3.16 12.42 -5.79
CA GLU A 8 -1.93 12.72 -6.56
C GLU A 8 -1.83 14.20 -6.96
N ASN A 9 -2.97 14.86 -7.19
CA ASN A 9 -3.04 16.29 -7.50
C ASN A 9 -2.77 17.22 -6.30
N ASP A 10 -2.75 16.68 -5.07
CA ASP A 10 -2.21 17.38 -3.89
C ASP A 10 -0.68 17.36 -3.95
N PHE A 11 -0.10 18.04 -4.94
CA PHE A 11 1.30 17.88 -5.38
C PHE A 11 2.31 17.82 -4.23
N LEU A 12 2.24 18.77 -3.28
CA LEU A 12 3.17 18.80 -2.14
C LEU A 12 3.00 17.58 -1.22
N LYS A 13 1.75 17.21 -0.89
CA LYS A 13 1.49 16.04 -0.03
C LYS A 13 1.95 14.76 -0.73
N TYR A 14 1.65 14.61 -2.01
CA TYR A 14 2.07 13.44 -2.78
C TYR A 14 3.60 13.30 -2.86
N HIS A 15 4.33 14.39 -3.11
CA HIS A 15 5.79 14.30 -3.23
C HIS A 15 6.51 14.17 -1.88
N LEU A 16 5.93 14.68 -0.80
CA LEU A 16 6.53 14.65 0.54
C LEU A 16 6.13 13.43 1.38
N LEU A 17 4.89 12.95 1.25
CA LEU A 17 4.29 11.96 2.15
C LEU A 17 4.13 10.57 1.51
N THR A 18 4.34 10.43 0.20
CA THR A 18 4.23 9.13 -0.48
C THR A 18 5.61 8.51 -0.64
N HIS A 19 5.78 7.31 -0.06
CA HIS A 19 7.02 6.57 -0.19
C HIS A 19 7.29 6.19 -1.65
N LYS A 20 8.56 6.15 -2.06
CA LYS A 20 8.97 5.91 -3.45
C LYS A 20 8.34 4.64 -4.05
N LYS A 21 8.34 3.53 -3.29
CA LYS A 21 7.74 2.25 -3.71
C LYS A 21 6.22 2.31 -3.91
N ILE A 22 5.52 3.26 -3.28
CA ILE A 22 4.09 3.47 -3.52
C ILE A 22 3.89 4.38 -4.72
N ARG A 23 4.74 5.40 -4.90
CA ARG A 23 4.70 6.26 -6.10
C ARG A 23 4.93 5.46 -7.39
N GLU A 24 5.84 4.50 -7.37
CA GLU A 24 6.21 3.66 -8.51
C GLU A 24 5.24 2.49 -8.78
N ALA A 25 4.27 2.24 -7.90
CA ALA A 25 3.28 1.19 -8.09
C ALA A 25 2.37 1.48 -9.31
N PRO A 26 1.99 0.45 -10.09
CA PRO A 26 1.15 0.64 -11.27
C PRO A 26 -0.23 1.21 -10.89
N ARG A 27 -0.72 2.16 -11.70
CA ARG A 27 -2.02 2.79 -11.50
C ARG A 27 -3.13 1.95 -12.14
N ILE A 28 -3.62 0.99 -11.37
CA ILE A 28 -4.64 -0.01 -11.78
C ILE A 28 -6.09 0.51 -11.76
N SER A 29 -6.33 1.73 -11.26
CA SER A 29 -7.61 2.42 -11.30
C SER A 29 -7.41 3.93 -11.52
N GLN A 30 -8.43 4.59 -12.06
CA GLN A 30 -8.51 6.06 -12.10
C GLN A 30 -9.06 6.64 -10.80
N ASN A 31 -9.82 5.85 -10.03
CA ASN A 31 -10.25 6.24 -8.69
C ASN A 31 -9.29 5.68 -7.66
N TYR A 32 -8.34 6.52 -7.22
CA TYR A 32 -7.40 6.17 -6.18
C TYR A 32 -7.05 7.38 -5.31
N PHE A 33 -6.55 7.09 -4.12
CA PHE A 33 -6.06 8.06 -3.16
C PHE A 33 -4.96 7.43 -2.29
N PHE A 34 -4.26 8.28 -1.55
CA PHE A 34 -3.16 7.90 -0.68
C PHE A 34 -3.49 8.16 0.77
N GLU A 35 -2.85 7.41 1.66
CA GLU A 35 -2.88 7.66 3.09
C GLU A 35 -1.45 7.67 3.61
N TYR A 36 -1.17 8.69 4.42
CA TYR A 36 0.04 8.78 5.21
C TYR A 36 -0.34 8.67 6.67
N TYR A 37 0.31 7.74 7.37
CA TYR A 37 0.18 7.57 8.82
C TYR A 37 1.29 8.41 9.47
N PRO A 38 0.97 9.56 10.08
CA PRO A 38 1.98 10.35 10.75
C PRO A 38 2.50 9.54 11.93
N ASN A 39 3.81 9.42 11.98
CA ASN A 39 4.48 8.57 12.92
C ASN A 39 5.25 9.43 13.93
N ASP A 40 4.97 9.24 15.21
CA ASP A 40 5.65 9.91 16.33
C ASP A 40 6.98 9.16 16.66
N GLU A 41 7.85 8.96 15.66
CA GLU A 41 9.16 8.27 15.75
C GLU A 41 9.13 6.76 16.07
N SER A 42 7.95 6.12 16.04
CA SER A 42 7.82 4.67 16.08
C SER A 42 8.21 4.00 14.75
N SER A 43 8.60 2.73 14.75
CA SER A 43 8.78 1.93 13.53
C SER A 43 7.66 0.90 13.45
N PRO A 44 7.11 0.56 12.27
CA PRO A 44 7.46 1.08 10.93
C PRO A 44 6.67 2.33 10.52
N VAL A 45 7.19 3.05 9.53
CA VAL A 45 6.48 4.15 8.83
C VAL A 45 5.68 3.55 7.68
N TYR A 46 4.40 3.93 7.58
CA TYR A 46 3.48 3.41 6.56
C TYR A 46 3.17 4.45 5.48
N SER A 47 3.19 4.00 4.24
CA SER A 47 2.66 4.73 3.09
C SER A 47 1.75 3.83 2.29
N SER A 48 0.54 4.31 1.98
CA SER A 48 -0.48 3.50 1.32
C SER A 48 -1.05 4.16 0.08
N VAL A 49 -1.45 3.35 -0.89
CA VAL A 49 -2.33 3.72 -2.00
C VAL A 49 -3.54 2.79 -2.04
N TYR A 50 -4.71 3.35 -2.29
CA TYR A 50 -5.97 2.63 -2.36
C TYR A 50 -6.60 2.84 -3.73
N PHE A 51 -6.86 1.75 -4.44
CA PHE A 51 -7.52 1.76 -5.74
C PHE A 51 -8.94 1.24 -5.58
N CYS A 52 -9.93 1.97 -6.09
CA CYS A 52 -11.34 1.66 -5.90
C CYS A 52 -12.10 1.49 -7.22
N ASP A 53 -13.38 1.14 -7.10
CA ASP A 53 -14.38 0.98 -8.18
C ASP A 53 -14.09 -0.21 -9.13
N PHE A 54 -13.80 -1.35 -8.53
CA PHE A 54 -13.66 -2.62 -9.24
C PHE A 54 -14.93 -3.46 -9.21
N ASP A 55 -15.20 -4.18 -10.30
CA ASP A 55 -16.00 -5.40 -10.25
C ASP A 55 -15.10 -6.58 -9.82
N LEU A 56 -15.70 -7.73 -9.48
CA LEU A 56 -14.97 -8.90 -8.97
C LEU A 56 -13.86 -9.37 -9.93
N LYS A 57 -14.12 -9.40 -11.24
CA LYS A 57 -13.16 -9.89 -12.24
C LYS A 57 -11.99 -8.92 -12.42
N ARG A 58 -12.28 -7.62 -12.47
CA ARG A 58 -11.25 -6.56 -12.51
C ARG A 58 -10.41 -6.57 -11.24
N MET A 59 -11.03 -6.82 -10.08
CA MET A 59 -10.32 -6.89 -8.81
C MET A 59 -9.25 -8.00 -8.80
N ASP A 60 -9.58 -9.20 -9.28
CA ASP A 60 -8.60 -10.31 -9.30
C ASP A 60 -7.44 -10.07 -10.28
N ASN A 61 -7.72 -9.53 -11.47
CA ASN A 61 -6.67 -9.17 -12.42
C ASN A 61 -5.73 -8.10 -11.85
N ASN A 62 -6.30 -7.08 -11.24
CA ASN A 62 -5.54 -5.98 -10.66
C ASN A 62 -4.77 -6.42 -9.41
N TYR A 63 -5.33 -7.32 -8.60
CA TYR A 63 -4.62 -7.95 -7.48
C TYR A 63 -3.34 -8.66 -7.96
N ASN A 64 -3.44 -9.44 -9.03
CA ASN A 64 -2.30 -10.14 -9.63
C ASN A 64 -1.27 -9.17 -10.24
N GLU A 65 -1.70 -8.05 -10.81
CA GLU A 65 -0.81 -7.01 -11.31
C GLU A 65 0.03 -6.39 -10.18
N ILE A 66 -0.60 -6.08 -9.03
CA ILE A 66 0.12 -5.59 -7.85
C ILE A 66 1.06 -6.65 -7.29
N ILE A 67 0.66 -7.93 -7.26
CA ILE A 67 1.57 -9.03 -6.88
C ILE A 67 2.81 -9.06 -7.77
N ASN A 68 2.63 -8.96 -9.08
CA ASN A 68 3.75 -8.98 -10.03
C ASN A 68 4.67 -7.78 -9.81
N TYR A 69 4.11 -6.60 -9.55
CA TYR A 69 4.88 -5.42 -9.15
C TYR A 69 5.70 -5.70 -7.88
N ILE A 70 5.07 -6.18 -6.79
CA ILE A 70 5.76 -6.47 -5.52
C ILE A 70 6.91 -7.47 -5.76
N LYS A 71 6.64 -8.57 -6.50
CA LYS A 71 7.67 -9.57 -6.84
C LYS A 71 8.83 -8.98 -7.64
N SER A 72 8.54 -8.06 -8.56
CA SER A 72 9.58 -7.38 -9.35
C SER A 72 10.53 -6.52 -8.49
N THR A 73 10.06 -6.08 -7.32
CA THR A 73 10.90 -5.34 -6.35
C THR A 73 11.77 -6.27 -5.47
N GLY A 74 11.68 -7.59 -5.65
CA GLY A 74 12.42 -8.60 -4.90
C GLY A 74 11.76 -9.05 -3.59
N TYR A 75 10.50 -8.67 -3.36
CA TYR A 75 9.72 -9.09 -2.20
C TYR A 75 8.92 -10.36 -2.53
N THR A 76 8.87 -11.29 -1.57
CA THR A 76 8.17 -12.56 -1.71
C THR A 76 7.05 -12.66 -0.70
N VAL A 77 5.99 -13.38 -1.05
CA VAL A 77 4.86 -13.63 -0.15
C VAL A 77 5.33 -14.43 1.06
N ASN A 78 4.84 -14.07 2.25
CA ASN A 78 5.03 -14.86 3.46
C ASN A 78 3.95 -15.97 3.57
N ASN A 79 3.92 -16.70 4.69
CA ASN A 79 2.92 -17.76 4.93
C ASN A 79 1.46 -17.25 5.03
N ASP A 80 1.23 -15.93 5.16
CA ASP A 80 -0.10 -15.34 5.38
C ASP A 80 -0.76 -14.81 4.08
N ASP A 81 -0.15 -15.01 2.90
CA ASP A 81 -0.61 -14.61 1.55
C ASP A 81 -0.90 -13.11 1.32
N VAL A 82 -0.81 -12.30 2.37
CA VAL A 82 -1.16 -10.86 2.42
C VAL A 82 0.08 -9.98 2.64
N TRP A 83 1.10 -10.52 3.31
CA TRP A 83 2.35 -9.83 3.58
C TRP A 83 3.44 -10.30 2.63
N TYR A 84 4.21 -9.33 2.14
CA TYR A 84 5.33 -9.58 1.25
C TYR A 84 6.57 -8.98 1.89
N ILE A 85 7.54 -9.81 2.20
CA ILE A 85 8.80 -9.45 2.87
C ILE A 85 9.97 -9.73 1.92
N LYS A 86 11.10 -9.08 2.15
CA LYS A 86 12.31 -9.30 1.35
C LYS A 86 13.23 -10.28 2.06
N GLY A 87 13.27 -11.53 1.63
CA GLY A 87 14.10 -12.57 2.26
C GLY A 87 13.35 -13.36 3.34
N PHE A 88 14.07 -13.86 4.35
CA PHE A 88 13.56 -14.82 5.35
C PHE A 88 13.32 -14.24 6.76
N GLU A 89 13.40 -12.93 7.01
CA GLU A 89 13.70 -12.46 8.37
C GLU A 89 12.71 -11.44 8.96
N THR A 90 11.85 -11.93 9.86
CA THR A 90 11.21 -11.19 10.98
C THR A 90 10.27 -10.02 10.65
N ILE A 91 9.50 -9.58 11.64
CA ILE A 91 8.57 -8.42 11.58
C ILE A 91 9.30 -7.06 11.48
N TYR A 92 10.63 -7.05 11.56
CA TYR A 92 11.46 -5.85 11.55
C TYR A 92 11.99 -5.47 10.17
N ASP A 93 11.71 -6.29 9.15
CA ASP A 93 12.05 -5.96 7.78
C ASP A 93 10.94 -5.15 7.11
N ASP A 94 11.34 -4.32 6.16
CA ASP A 94 10.40 -3.65 5.27
C ASP A 94 9.43 -4.67 4.66
N SER A 95 8.19 -4.25 4.43
CA SER A 95 7.19 -5.14 3.83
C SER A 95 6.18 -4.39 2.97
N PHE A 96 5.60 -5.12 2.01
CA PHE A 96 4.34 -4.73 1.40
C PHE A 96 3.18 -5.50 2.03
N ILE A 97 2.05 -4.83 2.16
CA ILE A 97 0.78 -5.41 2.60
C ILE A 97 -0.23 -5.16 1.48
N LEU A 98 -0.85 -6.21 0.99
CA LEU A 98 -1.85 -6.13 -0.08
C LEU A 98 -3.21 -6.63 0.43
N SER A 99 -4.21 -5.75 0.47
CA SER A 99 -5.51 -6.05 1.10
C SER A 99 -6.68 -5.76 0.18
N LYS A 100 -7.63 -6.72 0.11
CA LYS A 100 -8.95 -6.52 -0.49
C LYS A 100 -9.90 -5.92 0.53
N SER A 101 -10.74 -4.98 0.10
CA SER A 101 -11.66 -4.22 0.96
C SER A 101 -10.99 -3.60 2.21
N PRO A 102 -9.95 -2.76 2.03
CA PRO A 102 -9.16 -2.21 3.13
C PRO A 102 -9.96 -1.26 4.03
N VAL A 103 -9.47 -1.06 5.25
CA VAL A 103 -9.90 0.03 6.13
C VAL A 103 -9.04 1.26 5.82
N VAL A 104 -9.70 2.38 5.55
CA VAL A 104 -9.08 3.68 5.26
C VAL A 104 -9.57 4.67 6.30
N GLY A 105 -8.65 5.29 7.04
CA GLY A 105 -9.02 5.99 8.26
C GLY A 105 -9.82 5.08 9.19
N ASN A 106 -11.12 5.32 9.31
CA ASN A 106 -12.05 4.53 10.15
C ASN A 106 -13.14 3.81 9.34
N GLU A 107 -13.06 3.80 8.01
CA GLU A 107 -14.10 3.24 7.15
C GLU A 107 -13.59 2.05 6.34
N LYS A 108 -14.35 0.95 6.33
CA LYS A 108 -14.11 -0.16 5.41
C LYS A 108 -14.54 0.25 4.00
N LYS A 109 -13.63 0.15 3.03
CA LYS A 109 -13.87 0.48 1.63
C LYS A 109 -14.05 -0.80 0.81
N GLU A 110 -15.30 -1.21 0.60
CA GLU A 110 -15.61 -2.34 -0.28
C GLU A 110 -15.21 -2.06 -1.72
N ASN A 111 -14.88 -3.11 -2.48
CA ASN A 111 -14.46 -3.01 -3.88
C ASN A 111 -13.21 -2.14 -4.12
N CYS A 112 -12.36 -2.05 -3.10
CA CYS A 112 -11.06 -1.41 -3.19
C CYS A 112 -9.92 -2.39 -2.91
N LEU A 113 -8.76 -2.08 -3.44
CA LEU A 113 -7.49 -2.74 -3.21
C LEU A 113 -6.53 -1.76 -2.53
N GLY A 114 -6.02 -2.10 -1.36
CA GLY A 114 -5.03 -1.33 -0.62
C GLY A 114 -3.65 -1.94 -0.77
N LEU A 115 -2.68 -1.15 -1.23
CA LEU A 115 -1.26 -1.47 -1.21
C LEU A 115 -0.57 -0.55 -0.20
N THR A 116 -0.01 -1.14 0.84
CA THR A 116 0.76 -0.43 1.87
C THR A 116 2.20 -0.88 1.82
N PHE A 117 3.13 0.06 1.95
CA PHE A 117 4.53 -0.20 2.20
C PHE A 117 4.85 0.22 3.63
N ALA A 118 5.35 -0.72 4.43
CA ALA A 118 5.84 -0.50 5.77
C ALA A 118 7.37 -0.46 5.73
N GLU A 119 7.96 0.69 6.02
CA GLU A 119 9.39 0.90 6.11
C GLU A 119 9.82 0.84 7.58
N ASN A 120 10.69 -0.11 7.93
CA ASN A 120 11.20 -0.19 9.29
C ASN A 120 12.38 0.78 9.45
N VAL A 121 12.24 1.76 10.33
CA VAL A 121 13.29 2.75 10.63
C VAL A 121 14.22 2.11 11.67
N LYS A 122 15.48 1.89 11.29
CA LYS A 122 16.53 1.30 12.13
C LYS A 122 17.26 2.35 12.96
#